data_AF-A0A3D4P7B7-F1
#
_entry.id   AF-A0A3D4P7B7-F1
#
_cell.length_a   1.000
_cell.length_b   1.000
_cell.length_c   1.000
_cell.angle_alpha   90.00
_cell.angle_beta   90.00
_cell.angle_gamma   90.00
#
_symmetry.space_group_name_H-M   'P 1'
#
loop_
_entity.id
_entity.type
_entity.pdbx_description
1 polymer ?
#
loop_
_entity_poly.entity_id
_entity_poly.type
_entity_poly.pdbx_seq_one_letter_code
_entity_poly.pdbx_strand_id
1 'polypeptide(L)'
;MWLTSLTPRRLLLDTAKFAQLSPHLCRLDLAASPDVAKEYIVADYDIRKISIIACIALVVLRLSIGWQLLYEGLWKLDSQDSASAWTAEPYLKNSQGPLRDYFRSLSGDPNDLRDLDYDTVAARWTRWAEKFKQHYQLDDRQKRVLDEMVRGSKDFRVELEALPEGVELTGSVGKVVTFLPDEKRLIVDGQLHMTPSEKQALLKQVNFNEETDDADAIEDPVKKDFVKKVLYLYQRQASLSYLEKALASLKGDPAWAGSIDEKQKGTIDGKTLGKIQLYRNRLDRYEQK
;
A
#
# COMPACT_ATOMS: atom_id res chain seq x y z
N MET A 1 -20.77 -27.44 -20.10
CA MET A 1 -21.04 -28.63 -19.27
C MET A 1 -21.07 -28.16 -17.82
N TRP A 2 -22.27 -27.95 -17.27
CA TRP A 2 -22.68 -27.68 -15.86
C TRP A 2 -22.11 -26.42 -15.16
N LEU A 3 -22.81 -25.26 -15.16
CA LEU A 3 -23.89 -24.77 -14.25
C LEU A 3 -23.39 -24.48 -12.80
N THR A 4 -23.06 -23.23 -12.45
CA THR A 4 -23.89 -22.13 -11.85
C THR A 4 -24.08 -22.18 -10.33
N SER A 5 -23.61 -21.10 -9.69
CA SER A 5 -24.21 -20.33 -8.57
C SER A 5 -25.08 -21.05 -7.52
N LEU A 6 -24.62 -21.03 -6.26
CA LEU A 6 -25.50 -21.16 -5.10
C LEU A 6 -25.19 -20.06 -4.07
N THR A 7 -26.09 -19.09 -4.02
CA THR A 7 -26.34 -18.15 -2.92
C THR A 7 -26.81 -18.87 -1.65
N PRO A 8 -26.46 -18.41 -0.44
CA PRO A 8 -27.02 -18.96 0.79
C PRO A 8 -28.41 -18.37 1.09
N ARG A 9 -29.42 -19.22 1.12
CA ARG A 9 -30.81 -18.88 1.50
C ARG A 9 -30.96 -19.04 3.01
N ARG A 10 -31.23 -17.94 3.70
CA ARG A 10 -31.75 -17.89 5.08
C ARG A 10 -32.97 -18.80 5.22
N LEU A 11 -32.94 -19.71 6.20
CA LEU A 11 -34.12 -20.35 6.76
C LEU A 11 -34.11 -20.11 8.27
N LEU A 12 -34.91 -19.10 8.64
CA LEU A 12 -35.49 -18.97 9.97
C LEU A 12 -36.45 -20.16 10.17
N LEU A 13 -36.24 -20.95 11.22
CA LEU A 13 -37.25 -21.87 11.70
C LEU A 13 -37.55 -21.53 13.16
N ASP A 14 -38.81 -21.16 13.34
CA ASP A 14 -39.49 -20.74 14.56
C ASP A 14 -39.42 -21.80 15.67
N THR A 15 -39.04 -21.36 16.86
CA THR A 15 -38.96 -22.11 18.11
C THR A 15 -40.31 -22.24 18.84
N ALA A 16 -41.44 -22.23 18.14
CA ALA A 16 -42.76 -22.01 18.78
C ALA A 16 -43.84 -23.05 18.44
N LYS A 17 -43.49 -24.34 18.26
CA LYS A 17 -44.49 -25.36 17.89
C LYS A 17 -44.29 -26.77 18.50
N PHE A 18 -43.89 -26.86 19.76
CA PHE A 18 -43.79 -28.15 20.48
C PHE A 18 -44.41 -28.13 21.89
N ALA A 19 -45.37 -27.24 22.16
CA ALA A 19 -46.05 -27.17 23.45
C ALA A 19 -47.57 -27.28 23.27
N GLN A 20 -48.07 -28.44 22.85
CA GLN A 20 -49.47 -28.86 23.05
C GLN A 20 -49.68 -30.23 22.41
N LEU A 21 -49.69 -31.31 23.22
CA LEU A 21 -50.63 -32.42 23.08
C LEU A 21 -50.45 -33.43 24.24
N SER A 22 -51.43 -33.39 25.14
CA SER A 22 -52.00 -34.48 25.97
C SER A 22 -51.26 -35.01 27.22
N PRO A 23 -51.85 -34.78 28.42
CA PRO A 23 -51.52 -35.43 29.67
C PRO A 23 -52.50 -36.59 29.95
N HIS A 24 -52.21 -37.81 29.48
CA HIS A 24 -53.10 -38.97 29.73
C HIS A 24 -52.41 -40.31 29.99
N LEU A 25 -51.18 -40.31 30.52
CA LEU A 25 -50.54 -41.54 30.99
C LEU A 25 -49.99 -41.34 32.40
N CYS A 26 -50.91 -41.16 33.35
CA CYS A 26 -50.62 -41.16 34.78
C CYS A 26 -51.41 -42.30 35.44
N ARG A 27 -50.90 -43.52 35.30
CA ARG A 27 -51.09 -44.68 36.20
C ARG A 27 -50.50 -45.90 35.51
N LEU A 28 -49.32 -46.30 35.92
CA LEU A 28 -48.90 -47.69 35.85
C LEU A 28 -48.22 -47.98 37.18
N ASP A 29 -48.85 -48.91 37.88
CA ASP A 29 -48.56 -49.33 39.23
C ASP A 29 -47.09 -49.70 39.41
N LEU A 30 -46.52 -49.16 40.47
CA LEU A 30 -45.19 -49.46 40.98
C LEU A 30 -45.27 -50.82 41.71
N ALA A 31 -45.52 -51.90 40.97
CA ALA A 31 -45.32 -53.26 41.45
C ALA A 31 -43.84 -53.58 41.29
N ALA A 32 -43.08 -53.39 42.36
CA ALA A 32 -41.70 -53.82 42.49
C ALA A 32 -41.61 -55.34 42.29
N SER A 33 -41.29 -55.77 41.06
CA SER A 33 -40.86 -57.14 40.77
C SER A 33 -39.36 -57.22 41.06
N PRO A 34 -38.89 -58.05 42.02
CA PRO A 34 -37.49 -58.09 42.42
C PRO A 34 -36.55 -58.76 41.40
N ASP A 35 -37.04 -59.21 40.24
CA ASP A 35 -36.26 -60.00 39.28
C ASP A 35 -35.76 -59.25 38.04
N VAL A 36 -35.97 -57.94 37.92
CA VAL A 36 -35.46 -57.14 36.77
C VAL A 36 -34.17 -56.38 37.12
N ALA A 37 -33.58 -56.64 38.28
CA ALA A 37 -32.35 -55.97 38.74
C ALA A 37 -31.06 -56.68 38.28
N LYS A 38 -31.05 -57.27 37.08
CA LYS A 38 -29.88 -58.01 36.55
C LYS A 38 -29.57 -57.74 35.08
N GLU A 39 -29.73 -56.51 34.59
CA GLU A 39 -29.01 -56.13 33.36
C GLU A 39 -28.88 -54.62 33.17
N TYR A 40 -28.50 -53.89 34.22
CA TYR A 40 -27.69 -52.70 33.97
C TYR A 40 -26.25 -53.18 33.83
N ILE A 41 -25.86 -53.53 32.59
CA ILE A 41 -24.46 -53.57 32.20
C ILE A 41 -24.00 -52.12 32.33
N VAL A 42 -23.55 -51.77 33.54
CA VAL A 42 -22.60 -50.69 33.71
C VAL A 42 -21.43 -51.14 32.86
N ALA A 43 -21.31 -50.56 31.66
CA ALA A 43 -20.09 -50.64 30.90
C ALA A 43 -19.03 -50.01 31.81
N ASP A 44 -18.40 -50.85 32.61
CA ASP A 44 -17.29 -50.53 33.46
C ASP A 44 -16.17 -50.16 32.50
N TYR A 45 -16.17 -48.90 32.10
CA TYR A 45 -15.12 -48.31 31.28
C TYR A 45 -13.92 -48.24 32.21
N ASP A 46 -13.24 -49.37 32.36
CA ASP A 46 -12.06 -49.54 33.19
C ASP A 46 -11.04 -48.51 32.69
N ILE A 47 -10.95 -47.37 33.40
CA ILE A 47 -10.05 -46.24 33.10
C ILE A 47 -8.59 -46.74 32.96
N ARG A 48 -8.29 -47.93 33.49
CA ARG A 48 -7.02 -48.64 33.42
C ARG A 48 -6.77 -49.38 32.09
N LYS A 49 -7.74 -49.45 31.17
CA LYS A 49 -7.60 -50.05 29.84
C LYS A 49 -7.61 -48.99 28.73
N ILE A 50 -6.95 -47.86 28.95
CA ILE A 50 -6.49 -47.07 27.80
C ILE A 50 -5.48 -47.95 27.07
N SER A 51 -5.80 -48.34 25.83
CA SER A 51 -4.89 -49.19 25.06
C SER A 51 -3.54 -48.47 24.93
N ILE A 52 -2.44 -49.19 25.10
CA ILE A 52 -1.08 -48.62 24.97
C ILE A 52 -0.93 -47.87 23.63
N ILE A 53 -1.62 -48.36 22.60
CA ILE A 53 -1.70 -47.74 21.28
C ILE A 53 -2.31 -46.33 21.34
N ALA A 54 -3.37 -46.11 22.11
CA ALA A 54 -3.98 -44.79 22.29
C ALA A 54 -3.01 -43.83 23.01
N CYS A 55 -2.28 -44.29 24.02
CA CYS A 55 -1.23 -43.50 24.67
C CYS A 55 -0.11 -43.10 23.68
N ILE A 56 0.38 -44.05 22.88
CA ILE A 56 1.40 -43.78 21.86
C ILE A 56 0.86 -42.80 20.81
N ALA A 57 -0.38 -42.99 20.34
CA ALA A 57 -1.01 -42.10 19.36
C ALA A 57 -1.16 -40.67 19.88
N LEU A 58 -1.50 -40.48 21.16
CA LEU A 58 -1.55 -39.15 21.80
C LEU A 58 -0.17 -38.49 21.90
N VAL A 59 0.86 -39.26 22.23
CA VAL A 59 2.24 -38.75 22.27
C VAL A 59 2.70 -38.34 20.87
N VAL A 60 2.46 -39.17 19.86
CA VAL A 60 2.79 -38.85 18.46
C VAL A 60 2.02 -37.61 18.00
N LEU A 61 0.71 -37.52 18.25
CA LEU A 61 -0.09 -36.34 17.90
C LEU A 61 0.47 -35.07 18.55
N ARG A 62 0.87 -35.13 19.81
CA ARG A 62 1.47 -33.99 20.53
C ARG A 62 2.81 -33.58 19.94
N LEU A 63 3.65 -34.55 19.58
CA LEU A 63 4.93 -34.30 18.89
C LEU A 63 4.72 -33.75 17.48
N SER A 64 3.72 -34.24 16.73
CA SER A 64 3.41 -33.76 15.38
C SER A 64 2.90 -32.32 15.40
N ILE A 65 1.97 -31.97 16.29
CA ILE A 65 1.49 -30.59 16.44
C ILE A 65 2.63 -29.67 16.90
N GLY A 66 3.44 -30.14 17.86
CA GLY A 66 4.61 -29.39 18.34
C GLY A 66 5.65 -29.14 17.24
N TRP A 67 5.95 -30.14 16.43
CA TRP A 67 6.88 -30.02 15.31
C TRP A 67 6.40 -29.04 14.25
N GLN A 68 5.11 -29.09 13.88
CA GLN A 68 4.53 -28.13 12.94
C GLN A 68 4.65 -26.69 13.48
N LEU A 69 4.32 -26.46 14.76
CA LEU A 69 4.44 -25.15 15.38
C LEU A 69 5.89 -24.67 15.47
N LEU A 70 6.84 -25.57 15.75
CA LEU A 70 8.26 -25.26 15.79
C LEU A 70 8.77 -24.86 14.40
N TYR A 71 8.46 -25.64 13.37
CA TYR A 71 8.84 -25.35 11.99
C TYR A 71 8.28 -23.99 11.53
N GLU A 72 6.99 -23.75 11.74
CA GLU A 72 6.34 -22.46 11.44
C GLU A 72 6.97 -21.31 12.24
N GLY A 73 7.35 -21.54 13.49
CA GLY A 73 8.02 -20.55 14.33
C GLY A 73 9.40 -20.17 13.81
N LEU A 74 10.23 -21.16 13.46
CA LEU A 74 11.55 -20.94 12.87
C LEU A 74 11.44 -20.26 11.51
N TRP A 75 10.52 -20.70 10.65
CA TRP A 75 10.27 -20.07 9.35
C TRP A 75 9.89 -18.59 9.49
N LYS A 76 9.06 -18.23 10.49
CA LYS A 76 8.71 -16.83 10.76
C LYS A 76 9.90 -16.01 11.22
N LEU A 77 10.80 -16.57 12.03
CA LEU A 77 12.01 -15.89 12.47
C LEU A 77 12.97 -15.67 11.29
N ASP A 78 13.23 -16.69 10.49
CA ASP A 78 14.12 -16.59 9.32
C ASP A 78 13.56 -15.62 8.27
N SER A 79 12.22 -15.50 8.18
CA SER A 79 11.60 -14.55 7.25
C SER A 79 11.87 -13.07 7.59
N GLN A 80 12.30 -12.73 8.81
CA GLN A 80 12.46 -11.35 9.25
C GLN A 80 13.54 -10.58 8.47
N ASP A 81 14.56 -11.28 7.98
CA ASP A 81 15.66 -10.68 7.20
C ASP A 81 15.33 -10.58 5.71
N SER A 82 14.17 -11.09 5.28
CA SER A 82 13.72 -11.06 3.89
C SER A 82 12.88 -9.82 3.56
N ALA A 83 12.74 -9.51 2.27
CA ALA A 83 11.87 -8.41 1.80
C ALA A 83 10.37 -8.61 2.13
N SER A 84 9.96 -9.83 2.47
CA SER A 84 8.59 -10.19 2.85
C SER A 84 8.55 -10.78 4.27
N ALA A 85 9.00 -10.00 5.24
CA ALA A 85 8.98 -10.40 6.65
C ALA A 85 7.57 -10.74 7.13
N TRP A 86 7.44 -11.87 7.83
CA TRP A 86 6.18 -12.23 8.45
C TRP A 86 5.75 -11.19 9.50
N THR A 87 4.51 -10.72 9.41
CA THR A 87 3.92 -9.76 10.37
C THR A 87 2.52 -10.21 10.81
N ALA A 88 2.23 -10.03 12.10
CA ALA A 88 0.90 -10.27 12.67
C ALA A 88 -0.06 -9.07 12.48
N GLU A 89 0.44 -7.95 11.97
CA GLU A 89 -0.29 -6.71 11.75
C GLU A 89 -1.66 -6.88 11.06
N PRO A 90 -1.81 -7.63 9.94
CA PRO A 90 -3.12 -7.78 9.29
C PRO A 90 -4.14 -8.52 10.16
N TYR A 91 -3.71 -9.44 11.03
CA TYR A 91 -4.61 -10.14 11.96
C TYR A 91 -5.06 -9.21 13.09
N LEU A 92 -4.16 -8.39 13.61
CA LEU A 92 -4.45 -7.43 14.67
C LEU A 92 -5.42 -6.33 14.18
N LYS A 93 -5.20 -5.80 12.97
CA LYS A 93 -6.07 -4.79 12.34
C LYS A 93 -7.50 -5.29 12.13
N ASN A 94 -7.66 -6.56 11.74
CA ASN A 94 -8.96 -7.18 11.47
C ASN A 94 -9.59 -7.85 12.70
N SER A 95 -9.06 -7.60 13.90
CA SER A 95 -9.64 -8.15 15.13
C SER A 95 -11.10 -7.66 15.32
N GLN A 96 -11.93 -8.53 15.89
CA GLN A 96 -13.35 -8.27 16.15
C GLN A 96 -13.71 -8.72 17.57
N GLY A 97 -14.79 -8.17 18.10
CA GLY A 97 -15.29 -8.48 19.44
C GLY A 97 -14.89 -7.47 20.52
N PRO A 98 -15.15 -7.78 21.80
CA PRO A 98 -15.05 -6.82 22.91
C PRO A 98 -13.63 -6.33 23.19
N LEU A 99 -12.61 -7.09 22.79
CA LEU A 99 -11.19 -6.75 22.94
C LEU A 99 -10.56 -6.21 21.65
N ARG A 100 -11.37 -5.90 20.62
CA ARG A 100 -10.87 -5.40 19.34
C ARG A 100 -9.95 -4.21 19.50
N ASP A 101 -10.35 -3.22 20.28
CA ASP A 101 -9.61 -1.95 20.36
C ASP A 101 -8.22 -2.15 20.98
N TYR A 102 -8.10 -3.08 21.94
CA TYR A 102 -6.81 -3.50 22.49
C TYR A 102 -5.93 -4.14 21.41
N PHE A 103 -6.43 -5.15 20.69
CA PHE A 103 -5.62 -5.82 19.65
C PHE A 103 -5.26 -4.91 18.48
N ARG A 104 -6.17 -4.03 18.06
CA ARG A 104 -5.90 -3.01 17.05
C ARG A 104 -4.84 -2.03 17.54
N SER A 105 -4.86 -1.60 18.80
CA SER A 105 -3.85 -0.69 19.33
C SER A 105 -2.43 -1.25 19.26
N LEU A 106 -2.26 -2.58 19.31
CA LEU A 106 -0.97 -3.25 19.18
C LEU A 106 -0.37 -3.16 17.76
N SER A 107 -1.18 -2.92 16.73
CA SER A 107 -0.68 -2.76 15.35
C SER A 107 -0.05 -1.39 15.10
N GLY A 108 -0.16 -0.43 16.03
CA GLY A 108 0.43 0.91 15.95
C GLY A 108 -0.30 1.88 15.00
N ASP A 109 -0.80 1.40 13.86
CA ASP A 109 -1.74 2.14 12.99
C ASP A 109 -2.91 1.22 12.61
N PRO A 110 -4.03 1.25 13.34
CA PRO A 110 -5.20 0.41 13.05
C PRO A 110 -5.92 0.71 11.73
N ASN A 111 -5.71 1.90 11.17
CA ASN A 111 -6.55 2.46 10.10
C ASN A 111 -5.76 2.84 8.84
N ASP A 112 -4.45 2.56 8.82
CA ASP A 112 -3.52 2.86 7.72
C ASP A 112 -3.44 4.35 7.34
N LEU A 113 -3.82 5.23 8.27
CA LEU A 113 -3.85 6.67 8.03
C LEU A 113 -2.45 7.27 7.96
N ARG A 114 -1.46 6.64 8.61
CA ARG A 114 -0.06 7.07 8.58
C ARG A 114 0.59 6.78 7.24
N ASP A 115 0.16 5.72 6.56
CA ASP A 115 0.62 5.39 5.20
C ASP A 115 0.04 6.33 4.14
N LEU A 116 -1.05 7.02 4.47
CA LEU A 116 -1.68 8.03 3.62
C LEU A 116 -1.12 9.46 3.85
N ASP A 117 -0.30 9.64 4.88
CA ASP A 117 0.33 10.93 5.19
C ASP A 117 1.71 11.04 4.53
N TYR A 118 1.88 12.06 3.69
CA TYR A 118 3.12 12.28 2.96
C TYR A 118 4.32 12.48 3.89
N ASP A 119 4.17 13.25 4.96
CA ASP A 119 5.30 13.60 5.84
C ASP A 119 5.80 12.36 6.58
N THR A 120 4.87 11.51 7.03
CA THR A 120 5.19 10.23 7.65
C THR A 120 5.87 9.26 6.68
N VAL A 121 5.35 9.14 5.46
CA VAL A 121 5.96 8.30 4.42
C VAL A 121 7.34 8.81 4.03
N ALA A 122 7.52 10.12 3.87
CA ALA A 122 8.78 10.74 3.52
C ALA A 122 9.84 10.55 4.61
N ALA A 123 9.45 10.70 5.88
CA ALA A 123 10.33 10.42 7.01
C ALA A 123 10.73 8.94 7.08
N ARG A 124 9.81 8.02 6.77
CA ARG A 124 10.09 6.57 6.72
C ARG A 124 11.10 6.23 5.62
N TRP A 125 10.89 6.72 4.41
CA TRP A 125 11.84 6.53 3.29
C TRP A 125 13.21 7.11 3.59
N THR A 126 13.26 8.31 4.18
CA THR A 126 14.53 8.94 4.58
C THR A 126 15.26 8.11 5.62
N ARG A 127 14.55 7.64 6.65
CA ARG A 127 15.14 6.79 7.70
C ARG A 127 15.62 5.45 7.13
N TRP A 128 14.86 4.87 6.21
CA TRP A 128 15.27 3.65 5.52
C TRP A 128 16.56 3.87 4.72
N ALA A 129 16.64 4.97 3.94
CA ALA A 129 17.83 5.29 3.16
C ALA A 129 19.07 5.45 4.05
N GLU A 130 18.95 6.12 5.20
CA GLU A 130 20.05 6.27 6.16
C GLU A 130 20.45 4.94 6.80
N LYS A 131 19.50 4.10 7.20
CA LYS A 131 19.80 2.74 7.71
C LYS A 131 20.47 1.87 6.64
N PHE A 132 20.02 1.98 5.40
CA PHE A 132 20.57 1.24 4.27
C PHE A 132 22.03 1.63 4.01
N LYS A 133 22.34 2.94 4.02
CA LYS A 133 23.72 3.45 3.93
C LYS A 133 24.61 2.89 5.04
N GLN A 134 24.11 2.87 6.28
CA GLN A 134 24.85 2.38 7.44
C GLN A 134 25.07 0.87 7.40
N HIS A 135 24.06 0.10 7.02
CA HIS A 135 24.12 -1.36 7.01
C HIS A 135 25.05 -1.90 5.92
N TYR A 136 24.95 -1.37 4.69
CA TYR A 136 25.72 -1.85 3.54
C TYR A 136 27.04 -1.11 3.30
N GLN A 137 27.36 -0.07 4.09
CA GLN A 137 28.60 0.71 3.98
C GLN A 137 28.91 1.16 2.55
N LEU A 138 27.91 1.78 1.92
CA LEU A 138 27.96 2.15 0.51
C LEU A 138 29.14 3.08 0.18
N ASP A 139 29.67 2.93 -1.03
CA ASP A 139 30.62 3.89 -1.61
C ASP A 139 29.94 5.25 -1.90
N ASP A 140 30.72 6.33 -2.00
CA ASP A 140 30.19 7.68 -2.21
C ASP A 140 29.40 7.80 -3.52
N ARG A 141 29.80 7.06 -4.56
CA ARG A 141 29.02 6.98 -5.79
C ARG A 141 27.66 6.33 -5.56
N GLN A 142 27.61 5.24 -4.78
CA GLN A 142 26.37 4.51 -4.48
C GLN A 142 25.44 5.32 -3.58
N LYS A 143 25.99 6.05 -2.59
CA LYS A 143 25.22 6.98 -1.74
C LYS A 143 24.51 8.03 -2.59
N ARG A 144 25.23 8.63 -3.55
CA ARG A 144 24.64 9.64 -4.46
C ARG A 144 23.50 9.06 -5.29
N VAL A 145 23.68 7.87 -5.87
CA VAL A 145 22.62 7.21 -6.65
C VAL A 145 21.41 6.90 -5.77
N LEU A 146 21.61 6.41 -4.54
CA LEU A 146 20.52 6.16 -3.59
C LEU A 146 19.78 7.45 -3.24
N ASP A 147 20.51 8.52 -2.95
CA ASP A 147 19.91 9.82 -2.63
C ASP A 147 19.13 10.39 -3.83
N GLU A 148 19.63 10.25 -5.05
CA GLU A 148 18.95 10.64 -6.29
C GLU A 148 17.68 9.81 -6.52
N MET A 149 17.71 8.49 -6.27
CA MET A 149 16.54 7.63 -6.40
C MET A 149 15.44 7.95 -5.38
N VAL A 150 15.83 8.26 -4.13
CA VAL A 150 14.87 8.54 -3.05
C VAL A 150 14.34 9.97 -3.13
N ARG A 151 15.22 10.96 -3.27
CA ARG A 151 14.88 12.39 -3.16
C ARG A 151 14.77 13.13 -4.50
N GLY A 152 15.23 12.52 -5.58
CA GLY A 152 15.33 13.17 -6.90
C GLY A 152 16.70 13.80 -7.13
N SER A 153 16.98 14.12 -8.40
CA SER A 153 18.12 14.96 -8.75
C SER A 153 17.85 16.39 -8.28
N LYS A 154 18.89 17.12 -7.88
CA LYS A 154 18.77 18.56 -7.55
C LYS A 154 18.44 19.37 -8.79
N ASP A 155 19.04 19.00 -9.91
CA ASP A 155 18.87 19.66 -11.19
C ASP A 155 19.13 18.71 -12.36
N PHE A 156 18.52 19.01 -13.50
CA PHE A 156 18.78 18.35 -14.77
C PHE A 156 19.57 19.29 -15.66
N ARG A 157 20.82 18.91 -15.99
CA ARG A 157 21.74 19.74 -16.77
C ARG A 157 22.03 19.11 -18.12
N VAL A 158 22.05 19.97 -19.14
CA VAL A 158 22.45 19.60 -20.50
C VAL A 158 23.35 20.70 -21.05
N GLU A 159 24.43 20.31 -21.71
CA GLU A 159 25.35 21.23 -22.40
C GLU A 159 24.67 21.77 -23.66
N LEU A 160 24.64 23.11 -23.80
CA LEU A 160 24.05 23.84 -24.90
C LEU A 160 24.93 25.07 -25.19
N GLU A 161 25.51 25.13 -26.39
CA GLU A 161 26.51 26.16 -26.72
C GLU A 161 25.92 27.57 -26.85
N ALA A 162 24.73 27.70 -27.41
CA ALA A 162 24.02 28.96 -27.56
C ALA A 162 22.50 28.73 -27.63
N LEU A 163 21.73 29.71 -27.15
CA LEU A 163 20.30 29.77 -27.42
C LEU A 163 20.10 30.20 -28.88
N PRO A 164 19.20 29.55 -29.65
CA PRO A 164 18.88 30.00 -31.00
C PRO A 164 18.19 31.37 -30.97
N GLU A 165 18.38 32.15 -32.03
CA GLU A 165 17.85 33.51 -32.14
C GLU A 165 16.32 33.53 -31.95
N GLY A 166 15.83 34.35 -31.01
CA GLY A 166 14.40 34.50 -30.72
C GLY A 166 13.85 33.65 -29.56
N VAL A 167 14.68 32.84 -28.90
CA VAL A 167 14.26 32.09 -27.69
C VAL A 167 14.39 32.98 -26.44
N GLU A 168 13.25 33.25 -25.80
CA GLU A 168 13.17 33.98 -24.55
C GLU A 168 12.67 33.06 -23.42
N LEU A 169 13.49 32.89 -22.39
CA LEU A 169 13.17 32.14 -21.18
C LEU A 169 12.41 33.03 -20.18
N THR A 170 11.23 33.49 -20.57
CA THR A 170 10.38 34.36 -19.75
C THR A 170 9.11 33.64 -19.27
N GLY A 171 8.41 34.22 -18.28
CA GLY A 171 7.13 33.70 -17.80
C GLY A 171 7.25 32.42 -16.95
N SER A 172 6.44 31.40 -17.25
CA SER A 172 6.45 30.11 -16.54
C SER A 172 7.71 29.29 -16.84
N VAL A 173 8.15 29.30 -18.10
CA VAL A 173 9.35 28.60 -18.56
C VAL A 173 10.59 29.12 -17.85
N GLY A 174 10.73 30.45 -17.66
CA GLY A 174 11.86 31.04 -16.95
C GLY A 174 11.94 30.73 -15.46
N LYS A 175 10.86 30.23 -14.83
CA LYS A 175 10.88 29.76 -13.44
C LYS A 175 11.48 28.36 -13.31
N VAL A 176 11.33 27.55 -14.35
CA VAL A 176 11.70 26.13 -14.35
C VAL A 176 13.04 25.92 -15.06
N VAL A 177 13.30 26.69 -16.11
CA VAL A 177 14.45 26.54 -17.02
C VAL A 177 15.33 27.77 -16.92
N THR A 178 16.58 27.56 -16.54
CA THR A 178 17.62 28.59 -16.50
C THR A 178 18.73 28.25 -17.48
N PHE A 179 19.09 29.20 -18.34
CA PHE A 179 20.26 29.08 -19.20
C PHE A 179 21.40 29.91 -18.62
N LEU A 180 22.54 29.25 -18.37
CA LEU A 180 23.77 29.91 -17.94
C LEU A 180 24.69 30.08 -19.16
N PRO A 181 24.82 31.29 -19.74
CA PRO A 181 25.62 31.51 -20.95
C PRO A 181 27.11 31.26 -20.70
N ASP A 182 27.60 31.58 -19.50
CA ASP A 182 29.01 31.40 -19.13
C ASP A 182 29.39 29.92 -19.02
N GLU A 183 28.46 29.08 -18.57
CA GLU A 183 28.67 27.64 -18.41
C GLU A 183 28.24 26.84 -19.64
N LYS A 184 27.60 27.47 -20.63
CA LYS A 184 27.01 26.81 -21.81
C LYS A 184 26.09 25.65 -21.41
N ARG A 185 25.20 25.90 -20.44
CA ARG A 185 24.34 24.87 -19.86
C ARG A 185 22.90 25.32 -19.72
N LEU A 186 22.00 24.43 -20.12
CA LEU A 186 20.59 24.49 -19.82
C LEU A 186 20.32 23.69 -18.54
N ILE A 187 19.72 24.34 -17.55
CA ILE A 187 19.42 23.76 -16.25
C ILE A 187 17.92 23.79 -16.04
N VAL A 188 17.37 22.66 -15.60
CA VAL A 188 16.00 22.57 -15.10
C VAL A 188 16.01 22.23 -13.63
N ASP A 189 15.19 22.94 -12.86
CA ASP A 189 14.99 22.68 -11.44
C ASP A 189 14.40 21.28 -11.24
N GLY A 190 15.10 20.46 -10.43
CA GLY A 190 14.72 19.08 -10.15
C GLY A 190 13.44 18.95 -9.31
N GLN A 191 12.97 20.01 -8.65
CA GLN A 191 11.73 19.98 -7.87
C GLN A 191 10.50 20.35 -8.70
N LEU A 192 10.64 21.33 -9.60
CA LEU A 192 9.51 21.85 -10.36
C LEU A 192 9.19 20.97 -11.56
N HIS A 193 10.22 20.39 -12.21
CA HIS A 193 10.13 19.67 -13.48
C HIS A 193 9.47 20.50 -14.61
N MET A 194 9.86 20.29 -15.86
CA MET A 194 9.22 20.95 -16.99
C MET A 194 7.91 20.25 -17.35
N THR A 195 6.82 21.01 -17.43
CA THR A 195 5.50 20.50 -17.86
C THR A 195 5.44 20.28 -19.37
N PRO A 196 4.50 19.45 -19.89
CA PRO A 196 4.31 19.28 -21.32
C PRO A 196 4.02 20.60 -22.05
N SER A 197 3.30 21.52 -21.39
CA SER A 197 2.95 22.83 -21.94
C SER A 197 4.17 23.76 -22.06
N GLU A 198 5.05 23.75 -21.06
CA GLU A 198 6.30 24.53 -21.09
C GLU A 198 7.28 23.99 -22.14
N LYS A 199 7.38 22.67 -22.27
CA LYS A 199 8.12 22.03 -23.36
C LYS A 199 7.60 22.50 -24.72
N GLN A 200 6.29 22.43 -24.93
CA GLN A 200 5.69 22.83 -26.20
C GLN A 200 5.88 24.35 -26.46
N ALA A 201 5.83 25.19 -25.42
CA ALA A 201 6.12 26.61 -25.54
C ALA A 201 7.57 26.87 -26.03
N LEU A 202 8.55 26.13 -25.48
CA LEU A 202 9.95 26.21 -25.93
C LEU A 202 10.13 25.77 -27.39
N LEU A 203 9.48 24.67 -27.79
CA LEU A 203 9.58 24.16 -29.16
C LEU A 203 8.88 25.08 -30.17
N LYS A 204 7.77 25.71 -29.78
CA LYS A 204 7.06 26.70 -30.62
C LYS A 204 7.91 27.94 -30.89
N GLN A 205 8.76 28.38 -29.95
CA GLN A 205 9.64 29.53 -30.17
C GLN A 205 10.64 29.30 -31.32
N VAL A 206 11.02 28.04 -31.57
CA VAL A 206 11.89 27.65 -32.68
C VAL A 206 11.11 27.14 -33.90
N ASN A 207 9.80 27.35 -33.95
CA ASN A 207 8.88 26.85 -34.99
C ASN A 207 8.95 25.33 -35.20
N PHE A 208 9.19 24.56 -34.14
CA PHE A 208 9.26 23.10 -34.19
C PHE A 208 8.02 22.47 -33.56
N ASN A 209 7.42 21.51 -34.26
CA ASN A 209 6.33 20.68 -33.76
C ASN A 209 6.72 19.19 -33.73
N GLU A 210 6.79 18.62 -32.53
CA GLU A 210 7.18 17.22 -32.29
C GLU A 210 6.30 16.19 -33.00
N GLU A 211 5.04 16.52 -33.30
CA GLU A 211 4.11 15.58 -33.95
C GLU A 211 4.27 15.52 -35.48
N THR A 212 4.76 16.59 -36.09
CA THR A 212 4.82 16.73 -37.56
C THR A 212 6.23 16.81 -38.11
N ASP A 213 7.19 17.26 -37.30
CA ASP A 213 8.52 17.64 -37.75
C ASP A 213 9.57 16.69 -37.20
N ASP A 214 10.46 16.20 -38.08
CA ASP A 214 11.60 15.41 -37.68
C ASP A 214 12.75 16.32 -37.22
N ALA A 215 13.21 16.15 -35.97
CA ALA A 215 14.32 16.94 -35.42
C ALA A 215 15.64 16.78 -36.23
N ASP A 216 15.76 15.71 -37.02
CA ASP A 216 16.91 15.49 -37.89
C ASP A 216 16.88 16.25 -39.20
N ALA A 217 15.70 16.68 -39.65
CA ALA A 217 15.48 17.44 -40.89
C ALA A 217 15.76 18.95 -40.75
N ILE A 218 16.06 19.43 -39.53
CA ILE A 218 16.40 20.84 -39.27
C ILE A 218 17.77 21.17 -39.85
N GLU A 219 17.84 22.14 -40.76
CA GLU A 219 19.07 22.59 -41.43
C GLU A 219 19.97 23.42 -40.49
N ASP A 220 19.39 24.26 -39.62
CA ASP A 220 20.13 25.09 -38.67
C ASP A 220 20.74 24.25 -37.53
N PRO A 221 22.09 24.17 -37.41
CA PRO A 221 22.73 23.28 -36.44
C PRO A 221 22.44 23.67 -34.98
N VAL A 222 22.32 24.97 -34.69
CA VAL A 222 22.03 25.49 -33.34
C VAL A 222 20.59 25.16 -32.92
N LYS A 223 19.62 25.31 -33.83
CA LYS A 223 18.22 24.94 -33.58
C LYS A 223 18.06 23.44 -33.40
N LYS A 224 18.75 22.66 -34.25
CA LYS A 224 18.78 21.21 -34.16
C LYS A 224 19.32 20.73 -32.82
N ASP A 225 20.43 21.29 -32.35
CA ASP A 225 21.00 20.95 -31.05
C ASP A 225 20.04 21.31 -29.92
N PHE A 226 19.50 22.54 -29.93
CA PHE A 226 18.52 23.00 -28.94
C PHE A 226 17.31 22.08 -28.81
N VAL A 227 16.62 21.76 -29.92
CA VAL A 227 15.45 20.89 -29.93
C VAL A 227 15.80 19.51 -29.35
N LYS A 228 16.92 18.91 -29.78
CA LYS A 228 17.37 17.61 -29.27
C LYS A 228 17.68 17.67 -27.77
N LYS A 229 18.35 18.73 -27.29
CA LYS A 229 18.67 18.90 -25.87
C LYS A 229 17.41 19.08 -25.02
N VAL A 230 16.44 19.87 -25.48
CA VAL A 230 15.16 20.08 -24.77
C VAL A 230 14.37 18.77 -24.68
N LEU A 231 14.25 18.02 -25.77
CA LEU A 231 13.57 16.72 -25.78
C LEU A 231 14.27 15.71 -24.87
N TYR A 232 15.61 15.63 -24.96
CA TYR A 232 16.41 14.76 -24.10
C TYR A 232 16.25 15.12 -22.61
N LEU A 233 16.30 16.41 -22.29
CA LEU A 233 16.10 16.90 -20.93
C LEU A 233 14.71 16.52 -20.42
N TYR A 234 13.67 16.74 -21.23
CA TYR A 234 12.30 16.40 -20.90
C TYR A 234 12.11 14.89 -20.65
N GLN A 235 12.75 14.05 -21.46
CA GLN A 235 12.72 12.60 -21.25
C GLN A 235 13.45 12.20 -19.97
N ARG A 236 14.56 12.86 -19.64
CA ARG A 236 15.37 12.55 -18.45
C ARG A 236 14.66 12.90 -17.14
N GLN A 237 13.94 14.03 -17.09
CA GLN A 237 13.17 14.43 -15.92
C GLN A 237 11.90 13.57 -15.71
N ALA A 238 11.43 12.83 -16.73
CA ALA A 238 10.21 12.04 -16.63
C ALA A 238 10.30 10.91 -15.58
N SER A 239 11.51 10.52 -15.17
CA SER A 239 11.72 9.59 -14.07
C SER A 239 11.60 10.31 -12.72
N LEU A 240 10.41 10.25 -12.14
CA LEU A 240 10.17 10.73 -10.77
C LEU A 240 10.86 9.84 -9.73
N SER A 241 11.40 10.46 -8.68
CA SER A 241 11.93 9.80 -7.49
C SER A 241 10.84 9.14 -6.65
N TYR A 242 11.22 8.31 -5.68
CA TYR A 242 10.24 7.64 -4.81
C TYR A 242 9.41 8.63 -3.99
N LEU A 243 10.03 9.69 -3.46
CA LEU A 243 9.30 10.70 -2.69
C LEU A 243 8.38 11.54 -3.57
N GLU A 244 8.78 11.87 -4.79
CA GLU A 244 7.92 12.60 -5.73
C GLU A 244 6.73 11.74 -6.18
N LYS A 245 6.95 10.45 -6.46
CA LYS A 245 5.86 9.50 -6.74
C LYS A 245 4.90 9.39 -5.57
N ALA A 246 5.42 9.31 -4.34
CA ALA A 246 4.59 9.30 -3.13
C ALA A 246 3.79 10.60 -2.98
N LEU A 247 4.41 11.75 -3.23
CA LEU A 247 3.75 13.05 -3.20
C LEU A 247 2.61 13.11 -4.23
N ALA A 248 2.88 12.75 -5.48
CA ALA A 248 1.90 12.76 -6.56
C ALA A 248 0.71 11.83 -6.27
N SER A 249 0.97 10.63 -5.73
CA SER A 249 -0.05 9.65 -5.37
C SER A 249 -0.92 10.11 -4.19
N LEU A 250 -0.31 10.66 -3.13
CA LEU A 250 -1.01 10.96 -1.87
C LEU A 250 -1.70 12.33 -1.88
N LYS A 251 -1.09 13.36 -2.47
CA LYS A 251 -1.67 14.71 -2.54
C LYS A 251 -2.64 14.88 -3.71
N GLY A 252 -2.63 13.96 -4.68
CA GLY A 252 -3.74 13.76 -5.60
C GLY A 252 -4.10 14.95 -6.49
N ASP A 253 -3.19 15.35 -7.36
CA ASP A 253 -3.45 15.59 -8.80
C ASP A 253 -2.08 15.69 -9.50
N PRO A 254 -1.70 14.78 -10.41
CA PRO A 254 -0.40 14.86 -11.09
C PRO A 254 -0.23 16.15 -11.90
N ALA A 255 -1.32 16.84 -12.25
CA ALA A 255 -1.26 18.15 -12.91
C ALA A 255 -0.91 19.31 -11.94
N TRP A 256 -1.08 19.12 -10.62
CA TRP A 256 -0.89 20.16 -9.58
C TRP A 256 0.27 19.86 -8.62
N ALA A 257 0.99 18.76 -8.82
CA ALA A 257 2.25 18.52 -8.12
C ALA A 257 3.22 19.68 -8.47
N GLY A 258 3.35 20.65 -7.55
CA GLY A 258 4.18 21.86 -7.74
C GLY A 258 3.43 23.20 -7.85
N SER A 259 2.09 23.22 -8.00
CA SER A 259 1.32 24.47 -7.97
C SER A 259 0.18 24.44 -6.95
N ILE A 260 0.27 25.30 -5.93
CA ILE A 260 -0.82 25.57 -5.00
C ILE A 260 -1.46 26.89 -5.46
N ASP A 261 -2.65 26.83 -6.06
CA ASP A 261 -3.41 28.05 -6.32
C ASP A 261 -4.04 28.54 -5.00
N GLU A 262 -3.32 29.45 -4.32
CA GLU A 262 -3.73 29.98 -3.01
C GLU A 262 -5.12 30.64 -3.04
N LYS A 263 -5.57 31.10 -4.22
CA LYS A 263 -6.83 31.82 -4.38
C LYS A 263 -8.07 30.95 -4.21
N GLN A 264 -7.96 29.63 -4.37
CA GLN A 264 -9.09 28.70 -4.22
C GLN A 264 -9.12 27.97 -2.88
N LYS A 265 -8.22 28.34 -1.96
CA LYS A 265 -8.10 27.70 -0.65
C LYS A 265 -9.26 28.12 0.27
N GLY A 266 -10.38 27.39 0.23
CA GLY A 266 -11.49 27.55 1.18
C GLY A 266 -12.90 27.61 0.59
N THR A 267 -13.05 27.75 -0.72
CA THR A 267 -14.35 27.72 -1.45
C THR A 267 -14.92 26.30 -1.53
N ILE A 268 -16.23 26.15 -1.75
CA ILE A 268 -16.89 24.83 -1.87
C ILE A 268 -16.31 24.04 -3.05
N ASP A 269 -16.03 24.72 -4.17
CA ASP A 269 -15.35 24.14 -5.35
C ASP A 269 -13.87 23.79 -5.09
N GLY A 270 -13.23 24.46 -4.11
CA GLY A 270 -11.89 24.13 -3.61
C GLY A 270 -11.89 23.13 -2.43
N LYS A 271 -13.07 22.76 -1.92
CA LYS A 271 -13.29 21.79 -0.84
C LYS A 271 -13.97 20.53 -1.38
N THR A 272 -13.47 19.98 -2.47
CA THR A 272 -13.76 18.57 -2.77
C THR A 272 -13.19 17.76 -1.61
N LEU A 273 -14.05 17.12 -0.81
CA LEU A 273 -13.59 16.25 0.28
C LEU A 273 -12.62 15.23 -0.33
N GLY A 274 -11.32 15.39 -0.05
CA GLY A 274 -10.31 14.48 -0.55
C GLY A 274 -10.67 13.04 -0.17
N LYS A 275 -10.26 12.07 -0.99
CA LYS A 275 -10.57 10.64 -0.77
C LYS A 275 -10.22 10.19 0.66
N ILE A 276 -9.17 10.77 1.25
CA ILE A 276 -8.75 10.56 2.65
C ILE A 276 -9.80 11.06 3.66
N GLN A 277 -10.34 12.27 3.46
CA GLN A 277 -11.37 12.84 4.34
C GLN A 277 -12.67 12.02 4.29
N LEU A 278 -13.07 11.58 3.08
CA LEU A 278 -14.20 10.66 2.90
C LEU A 278 -13.98 9.30 3.55
N TYR A 279 -12.73 8.85 3.63
CA TYR A 279 -12.37 7.61 4.33
C TYR A 279 -12.45 7.77 5.85
N ARG A 280 -11.92 8.86 6.41
CA ARG A 280 -12.06 9.20 7.85
C ARG A 280 -13.54 9.25 8.28
N ASN A 281 -14.37 9.97 7.53
CA ASN A 281 -15.81 10.05 7.82
C ASN A 281 -16.54 8.69 7.70
N ARG A 282 -16.01 7.73 6.93
CA ARG A 282 -16.55 6.37 6.87
C ARG A 282 -16.14 5.57 8.10
N LEU A 283 -14.88 5.65 8.51
CA LEU A 283 -14.36 5.00 9.71
C LEU A 283 -15.13 5.44 10.96
N ASP A 284 -15.33 6.74 11.17
CA ASP A 284 -16.06 7.27 12.32
C ASP A 284 -17.48 6.68 12.42
N ARG A 285 -18.15 6.51 11.27
CA ARG A 285 -19.49 5.88 11.21
C ARG A 285 -19.46 4.37 11.48
N TYR A 286 -18.38 3.69 11.12
CA TYR A 286 -18.22 2.26 11.43
C TYR A 286 -17.90 2.04 12.91
N GLU A 287 -17.16 2.95 13.55
CA GLU A 287 -16.79 2.85 14.97
C GLU A 287 -17.95 3.20 15.92
N GLN A 288 -18.91 4.02 15.47
CA GLN A 288 -20.13 4.35 16.22
C GLN A 288 -21.21 3.24 16.23
N LYS A 289 -21.05 2.17 15.44
CA LYS A 289 -21.98 1.03 15.36
C LYS A 289 -21.51 -0.15 16.19
#